data_AF-A0A1H4MWU0-F1
#
_entry.id   AF-A0A1H4MWU0-F1
#
_cell.length_a   1.000
_cell.length_b   1.000
_cell.length_c   1.000
_cell.angle_alpha   90.00
_cell.angle_beta   90.00
_cell.angle_gamma   90.00
#
_symmetry.space_group_name_H-M   'P 1'
#
loop_
_entity.id
_entity.type
_entity.pdbx_description
1 polymer ?
#
loop_
_entity_poly.entity_id
_entity_poly.type
_entity_poly.pdbx_seq_one_letter_code
_entity_poly.pdbx_strand_id
1 'polypeptide(L)' 'MRTKYLYLILIFLVLLTPMDVEAQCAMCRAVLESESTGKAAEGINNGIVYLMAVPYVLVAALFYFIYRKMRT' A
#
# COMPACT_ATOMS: atom_id res chain seq x y z
N MET A 1 18.51 -7.00 33.04
CA MET A 1 18.86 -7.63 31.73
C MET A 1 17.78 -8.61 31.30
N ARG A 2 17.51 -9.67 32.08
CA ARG A 2 16.53 -10.72 31.79
C ARG A 2 15.09 -10.24 31.54
N THR A 3 14.61 -9.22 32.27
CA THR A 3 13.28 -8.62 32.08
C THR A 3 13.11 -7.87 30.77
N LYS A 4 14.17 -7.20 30.27
CA LYS A 4 14.14 -6.49 28.98
C LYS A 4 13.98 -7.45 27.81
N TYR A 5 14.69 -8.59 27.84
CA TYR A 5 14.53 -9.65 26.84
C TYR A 5 13.14 -10.29 26.91
N LEU A 6 12.58 -10.44 28.11
CA LEU A 6 11.20 -10.91 28.30
C LEU A 6 10.16 -9.99 27.64
N TYR A 7 10.31 -8.67 27.79
CA TYR A 7 9.47 -7.70 27.08
C TYR A 7 9.63 -7.76 25.57
N LEU A 8 10.86 -7.88 25.07
CA LEU A 8 11.12 -8.00 23.63
C LEU A 8 10.51 -9.28 23.04
N ILE A 9 10.61 -10.40 23.76
CA ILE A 9 9.99 -11.67 23.38
C ILE A 9 8.46 -11.56 23.36
N LEU A 10 7.87 -10.90 24.35
CA LEU A 10 6.42 -10.66 24.40
C LEU A 10 5.94 -9.79 23.22
N ILE A 11 6.66 -8.71 22.90
CA ILE A 11 6.33 -7.85 21.75
C ILE A 11 6.44 -8.62 20.44
N PHE A 12 7.50 -9.42 20.28
CA PHE A 12 7.71 -10.25 19.11
C PHE A 12 6.60 -11.30 18.93
N LEU A 13 6.16 -11.93 20.04
CA LEU A 13 5.04 -12.89 20.03
C LEU A 13 3.72 -12.22 19.62
N VAL A 14 3.46 -10.99 20.07
CA VAL A 14 2.27 -10.22 19.68
C VAL A 14 2.30 -9.86 18.19
N LEU A 15 3.46 -9.53 17.62
CA LEU A 15 3.59 -9.20 16.20
C LEU A 15 3.42 -10.42 15.27
N LEU A 16 3.59 -11.63 15.80
CA LEU A 16 3.44 -12.88 15.07
C LEU A 16 2.02 -13.43 15.09
N THR A 17 1.09 -12.80 15.83
CA THR A 17 -0.30 -13.27 15.83
C THR A 17 -0.88 -13.04 14.43
N PRO A 18 -1.38 -14.09 13.75
CA PRO A 18 -2.06 -13.91 12.48
C PRO A 18 -3.29 -13.05 12.75
N MET A 19 -3.27 -11.85 12.19
CA MET A 19 -4.48 -11.04 12.09
C MET A 19 -5.29 -11.64 10.94
N ASP A 20 -6.52 -12.05 11.24
CA ASP A 20 -7.52 -12.41 10.23
C ASP A 20 -7.84 -11.15 9.43
N VAL A 21 -6.97 -10.84 8.46
CA VAL A 21 -7.25 -9.84 7.45
C VAL A 21 -8.11 -10.55 6.43
N GLU A 22 -9.41 -10.28 6.46
CA GLU A 22 -10.28 -10.60 5.35
C GLU A 22 -9.64 -10.04 4.09
N ALA A 23 -9.06 -10.91 3.24
CA ALA A 23 -8.55 -10.48 1.96
C ALA A 23 -9.75 -10.05 1.11
N GLN A 24 -10.10 -8.76 1.18
CA GLN A 24 -11.25 -8.19 0.50
C GLN A 24 -11.12 -8.20 -1.03
N CYS A 25 -10.04 -8.75 -1.58
CA CYS A 25 -9.83 -8.86 -3.01
C CYS A 25 -10.99 -9.57 -3.74
N ALA A 26 -11.62 -10.58 -3.12
CA ALA A 26 -12.78 -11.26 -3.69
C ALA A 26 -14.11 -10.53 -3.37
N MET A 27 -14.23 -9.93 -2.17
CA MET A 27 -15.45 -9.24 -1.73
C MET A 27 -15.63 -7.88 -2.41
N CYS A 28 -14.59 -7.04 -2.47
CA CYS A 28 -14.62 -5.78 -3.19
C CYS A 28 -14.94 -6.00 -4.66
N ARG A 29 -14.35 -7.03 -5.27
CA ARG A 29 -14.63 -7.36 -6.67
C ARG A 29 -16.08 -7.79 -6.88
N ALA A 30 -16.61 -8.68 -6.05
CA ALA A 30 -18.01 -9.13 -6.15
C ALA A 30 -19.00 -7.97 -5.95
N VAL A 31 -18.75 -7.06 -5.01
CA VAL A 31 -19.59 -5.88 -4.76
C VAL A 31 -19.54 -4.91 -5.95
N LEU A 32 -18.35 -4.67 -6.50
CA LEU A 32 -18.17 -3.76 -7.65
C LEU A 32 -18.76 -4.33 -8.93
N GLU A 33 -18.63 -5.64 -9.16
CA GLU A 33 -19.21 -6.31 -10.33
C GLU A 33 -20.74 -6.45 -10.23
N SER A 34 -21.29 -6.47 -9.01
CA SER A 34 -22.74 -6.52 -8.74
C SER A 34 -23.38 -5.13 -8.66
N GLU A 35 -22.59 -4.05 -8.76
CA GLU A 35 -23.06 -2.68 -8.67
C GLU A 35 -23.66 -2.24 -10.00
N SER A 36 -24.94 -1.84 -10.00
CA SER A 36 -25.72 -1.64 -11.22
C SER A 36 -25.40 -0.35 -11.99
N THR A 37 -24.78 0.64 -11.36
CA THR A 37 -24.47 1.94 -11.99
C THR A 37 -23.02 2.05 -12.46
N GLY A 38 -22.13 1.15 -12.03
CA GLY A 38 -20.69 1.16 -12.34
C GLY A 38 -19.88 2.30 -11.72
N LYS A 39 -20.52 3.22 -10.98
CA LYS A 39 -19.87 4.41 -10.38
C LYS A 39 -18.83 4.04 -9.34
N ALA A 40 -19.07 2.98 -8.56
CA ALA A 40 -18.10 2.53 -7.57
C ALA A 40 -16.83 1.97 -8.24
N ALA A 41 -17.00 1.24 -9.34
CA ALA A 41 -15.88 0.71 -10.13
C ALA A 41 -15.06 1.83 -10.78
N GLU A 42 -15.73 2.86 -11.32
CA GLU A 42 -15.07 4.05 -11.88
C GLU A 42 -14.26 4.81 -10.82
N GLY A 43 -14.84 5.03 -9.63
CA GLY A 43 -14.15 5.68 -8.52
C GLY A 43 -12.88 4.94 -8.08
N ILE A 44 -12.94 3.60 -8.01
CA ILE A 44 -11.76 2.79 -7.68
C ILE A 44 -10.72 2.82 -8.79
N ASN A 45 -11.11 2.76 -10.07
CA ASN A 45 -10.17 2.87 -11.19
C ASN A 45 -9.43 4.22 -11.18
N ASN A 46 -10.15 5.31 -10.89
CA ASN A 46 -9.54 6.63 -10.72
C ASN A 46 -8.57 6.66 -9.53
N GLY A 47 -8.91 5.98 -8.43
CA GLY A 47 -8.02 5.82 -7.28
C GLY A 47 -6.74 5.04 -7.62
N ILE A 48 -6.85 3.94 -8.39
CA ILE A 48 -5.69 3.16 -8.85
C ILE A 48 -4.77 4.04 -9.69
N VAL A 49 -5.31 4.76 -10.68
CA VAL A 49 -4.53 5.67 -11.52
C VAL A 49 -3.85 6.76 -10.68
N TYR A 50 -4.56 7.33 -9.70
CA TYR A 50 -4.01 8.33 -8.79
C TYR A 50 -2.83 7.77 -7.97
N LEU A 51 -2.98 6.59 -7.38
CA LEU A 51 -1.91 5.95 -6.60
C LEU A 51 -0.72 5.53 -7.48
N MET A 52 -0.99 5.06 -8.71
CA MET A 52 0.06 4.72 -9.68
C MET A 52 0.83 5.96 -10.17
N ALA A 53 0.25 7.15 -10.17
CA ALA A 53 0.95 8.37 -10.58
C ALA A 53 2.16 8.69 -9.68
N VAL A 54 2.06 8.39 -8.37
CA VAL A 54 3.09 8.70 -7.38
C VAL A 54 4.45 8.09 -7.73
N PRO A 55 4.62 6.76 -7.94
CA PRO A 55 5.91 6.19 -8.29
C PRO A 55 6.51 6.78 -9.57
N TYR A 56 5.69 7.10 -10.59
CA TYR A 56 6.20 7.73 -11.81
C TYR A 56 6.75 9.14 -11.57
N VAL A 57 6.04 9.95 -10.78
CA VAL A 57 6.48 11.30 -10.41
C VAL A 57 7.78 11.24 -9.61
N LEU A 58 7.88 10.32 -8.65
CA LEU A 58 9.09 10.14 -7.85
C LEU A 58 10.30 9.73 -8.70
N VAL A 59 10.12 8.81 -9.63
CA VAL A 59 11.18 8.38 -10.57
C VAL A 59 11.60 9.53 -11.48
N ALA A 60 10.65 10.30 -12.01
CA ALA A 60 10.95 11.47 -12.84
C ALA A 60 11.73 12.55 -12.06
N ALA A 61 11.32 12.84 -10.83
CA ALA A 61 12.02 13.78 -9.95
C ALA A 61 13.44 13.29 -9.64
N LEU A 62 13.61 11.99 -9.32
CA LEU A 62 14.91 11.38 -9.08
C LEU A 62 15.85 11.56 -10.28
N PHE A 63 15.38 11.22 -11.49
CA PHE A 63 16.18 11.39 -12.70
C PHE A 63 16.51 12.85 -13.00
N TYR A 64 15.59 13.77 -12.76
CA TYR A 64 15.85 15.21 -12.89
C TYR A 64 17.00 15.66 -11.98
N PHE A 65 17.00 15.25 -10.70
CA PHE A 65 18.07 15.60 -9.76
C PHE A 65 19.41 14.96 -10.12
N ILE A 66 19.41 13.69 -10.57
CA ILE A 66 20.62 13.02 -11.05
C ILE A 66 21.20 13.77 -12.25
N TYR A 67 20.38 14.05 -13.26
CA TYR A 67 20.80 14.77 -14.46
C TYR A 67 21.36 16.15 -14.12
N ARG A 68 20.68 16.91 -13.26
CA ARG A 68 21.14 18.23 -12.83
C ARG A 68 22.49 18.15 -12.11
N LYS A 69 22.69 17.14 -11.25
CA LYS A 69 23.95 16.92 -10.54
C LYS A 69 25.08 16.48 -11.47
N MET A 70 24.80 15.73 -12.54
CA MET A 70 25.82 15.31 -13.51
C MET A 70 26.18 16.41 -14.51
N ARG A 71 25.25 17.34 -14.78
CA ARG A 71 25.47 18.47 -15.68
C ARG A 71 26.11 19.68 -14.99
N THR A 72 26.04 19.74 -13.65
CA THR A 72 26.74 20.72 -12.83
C THR A 72 28.09 20.15 -12.43
#